data_AF-A0A348WF55-F1
#
_entry.id   AF-A0A348WF55-F1
#
_cell.length_a   1.000
_cell.length_b   1.000
_cell.length_c   1.000
_cell.angle_alpha   90.00
_cell.angle_beta   90.00
_cell.angle_gamma   90.00
#
_symmetry.space_group_name_H-M   'P 1'
#
loop_
_entity.id
_entity.type
_entity.pdbx_description
1 polymer ?
#
loop_
_entity_poly.entity_id
_entity_poly.type
_entity_poly.pdbx_seq_one_letter_code
_entity_poly.pdbx_strand_id
1 'polypeptide(L)'
;MATPSDLVSDPDSDPTERLLAIMRALRDPKAGCPWDIEQDFDTIAPYTIEEAYEVADAIEREAWDELRGELGDLLLQVVFHS
;
A
#
# COMPACT_ATOMS: atom_id res chain seq x y z
N MET A 1 7.85 -18.31 -14.10
CA MET A 1 7.47 -17.33 -13.05
C MET A 1 7.31 -15.99 -13.73
N ALA A 2 6.22 -15.27 -13.47
CA ALA A 2 6.02 -13.90 -13.95
C ALA A 2 7.10 -12.99 -13.35
N THR A 3 7.57 -12.00 -14.11
CA THR A 3 8.48 -10.99 -13.56
C THR A 3 7.69 -10.02 -12.68
N PRO A 4 8.34 -9.28 -11.74
CA PRO A 4 7.67 -8.25 -10.97
C PRO A 4 6.94 -7.21 -11.83
N SER A 5 7.50 -6.89 -13.01
CA SER A 5 6.87 -6.00 -13.99
C SER A 5 5.58 -6.56 -14.59
N ASP A 6 5.54 -7.88 -14.80
CA ASP A 6 4.36 -8.56 -15.35
C ASP A 6 3.23 -8.56 -14.32
N LEU A 7 3.54 -8.78 -13.04
CA LEU A 7 2.55 -8.78 -11.96
C LEU A 7 1.87 -7.41 -11.77
N VAL A 8 2.64 -6.32 -11.84
CA VAL A 8 2.11 -4.95 -11.65
C VAL A 8 1.04 -4.60 -12.71
N SER A 9 1.21 -5.10 -13.94
CA SER A 9 0.36 -4.72 -15.09
C SER A 9 -0.75 -5.72 -15.38
N ASP A 10 -0.76 -6.88 -14.72
CA ASP A 10 -1.73 -7.95 -14.94
C ASP A 10 -2.98 -7.77 -14.03
N PRO A 11 -4.16 -7.45 -14.59
CA PRO A 11 -5.37 -7.27 -13.81
C PRO A 11 -5.90 -8.59 -13.20
N ASP A 12 -5.50 -9.74 -13.74
CA ASP A 12 -5.96 -11.07 -13.29
C ASP A 12 -5.04 -11.69 -12.23
N SER A 13 -3.95 -11.00 -11.87
CA SER A 13 -3.04 -11.42 -10.80
C SER A 13 -3.69 -11.38 -9.41
N ASP A 14 -3.18 -12.21 -8.49
CA ASP A 14 -3.59 -12.14 -7.09
C ASP A 14 -3.36 -10.71 -6.55
N PRO A 15 -4.38 -10.05 -5.97
CA PRO A 15 -4.26 -8.65 -5.57
C PRO A 15 -3.16 -8.39 -4.54
N THR A 16 -2.92 -9.34 -3.65
CA THR A 16 -1.87 -9.21 -2.62
C THR A 16 -0.49 -9.42 -3.23
N GLU A 17 -0.32 -10.41 -4.10
CA GLU A 17 0.95 -10.57 -4.85
C GLU A 17 1.25 -9.35 -5.73
N ARG A 18 0.21 -8.76 -6.36
CA ARG A 18 0.35 -7.54 -7.14
C ARG A 18 0.76 -6.35 -6.27
N LEU A 19 0.15 -6.17 -5.09
CA LEU A 19 0.51 -5.11 -4.15
C LEU A 19 1.98 -5.23 -3.70
N LEU A 20 2.43 -6.45 -3.38
CA LEU A 20 3.83 -6.71 -3.05
C LEU A 20 4.77 -6.40 -4.22
N ALA A 21 4.36 -6.71 -5.46
CA ALA A 21 5.14 -6.38 -6.65
C ALA A 21 5.22 -4.86 -6.88
N ILE A 22 4.11 -4.14 -6.67
CA ILE A 22 4.06 -2.67 -6.74
C ILE A 22 5.00 -2.05 -5.71
N MET A 23 4.92 -2.44 -4.44
CA MET A 23 5.79 -1.90 -3.39
C MET A 23 7.27 -2.12 -3.69
N ARG A 24 7.63 -3.33 -4.17
CA ARG A 24 9.00 -3.62 -4.62
C ARG A 24 9.45 -2.73 -5.77
N ALA A 25 8.56 -2.43 -6.72
CA ALA A 25 8.87 -1.55 -7.84
C ALA A 25 9.03 -0.09 -7.39
N LEU A 26 8.15 0.40 -6.51
CA LEU A 26 8.20 1.76 -5.97
C LEU A 26 9.49 2.00 -5.16
N ARG A 27 9.95 1.00 -4.42
CA ARG A 27 11.16 1.10 -3.58
C ARG A 27 12.42 0.51 -4.23
N ASP A 28 12.42 0.27 -5.54
CA ASP A 28 13.62 -0.18 -6.25
C ASP A 28 14.72 0.92 -6.15
N PRO A 29 15.93 0.62 -5.64
CA PRO A 29 16.95 1.64 -5.40
C PRO A 29 17.49 2.35 -6.65
N LYS A 30 17.20 1.85 -7.85
CA LYS A 30 17.73 2.37 -9.12
C LYS A 30 16.65 3.08 -9.94
N ALA A 31 15.42 2.59 -9.90
CA ALA A 31 14.34 3.02 -10.79
C ALA A 31 13.03 3.36 -10.06
N GLY A 32 12.98 3.19 -8.74
CA GLY A 32 11.80 3.46 -7.93
C GLY A 32 11.48 4.94 -7.78
N CYS A 33 10.37 5.23 -7.12
CA CYS A 33 9.94 6.58 -6.79
C CYS A 33 10.90 7.17 -5.72
N PRO A 34 11.48 8.36 -5.94
CA PRO A 34 12.41 8.96 -4.98
C PRO A 34 11.82 9.10 -3.57
N TRP A 35 10.54 9.47 -3.47
CA TRP A 35 9.88 9.62 -2.18
C TRP A 35 9.78 8.28 -1.43
N ASP A 36 9.31 7.22 -2.09
CA ASP A 36 9.17 5.88 -1.48
C ASP A 36 10.51 5.26 -1.07
N ILE A 37 11.59 5.57 -1.80
CA ILE A 37 12.95 5.13 -1.48
C ILE A 37 13.49 5.83 -0.22
N GLU A 38 13.18 7.11 -0.04
CA GLU A 38 13.65 7.92 1.09
C GLU A 38 12.93 7.58 2.41
N GLN A 39 11.79 6.88 2.34
CA GLN A 39 10.99 6.55 3.51
C GLN A 39 11.55 5.35 4.30
N ASP A 40 11.45 5.44 5.63
CA ASP A 40 11.78 4.39 6.58
C ASP A 40 10.61 4.09 7.53
N PHE A 41 10.82 3.21 8.52
CA PHE A 41 9.75 2.83 9.44
C PHE A 41 9.28 4.00 10.31
N ASP A 42 10.18 4.91 10.68
CA ASP A 42 9.85 6.06 11.52
C ASP A 42 9.08 7.11 10.71
N THR A 43 9.43 7.32 9.44
CA THR A 43 8.72 8.27 8.58
C THR A 43 7.33 7.78 8.17
N ILE A 44 7.11 6.46 8.07
CA ILE A 44 5.81 5.88 7.69
C ILE A 44 4.87 5.66 8.89
N ALA A 45 5.39 5.55 10.11
CA ALA A 45 4.57 5.30 11.30
C ALA A 45 3.39 6.29 11.50
N PRO A 46 3.55 7.61 11.29
CA PRO A 46 2.43 8.55 11.39
C PRO A 46 1.30 8.25 10.41
N TYR A 47 1.63 7.92 9.15
CA TYR A 47 0.65 7.56 8.12
C TYR A 47 -0.07 6.27 8.50
N THR A 48 0.64 5.27 9.04
CA THR A 48 -0.01 4.04 9.53
C THR A 48 -1.07 4.31 10.60
N ILE A 49 -0.84 5.31 11.47
CA ILE A 49 -1.82 5.73 12.47
C ILE A 49 -2.98 6.49 11.83
N GLU A 50 -2.71 7.39 10.87
CA GLU A 50 -3.72 8.14 10.13
C GLU A 50 -4.73 7.21 9.45
N GLU A 51 -4.25 6.26 8.63
CA GLU A 51 -5.12 5.31 7.92
C GLU A 51 -5.96 4.45 8.88
N ALA A 52 -5.40 4.09 10.05
CA ALA A 52 -6.14 3.33 11.05
C ALA A 52 -7.29 4.16 11.67
N TYR A 53 -7.09 5.47 11.83
CA TYR A 53 -8.16 6.37 12.26
C TYR A 53 -9.18 6.61 11.16
N GLU A 54 -8.78 6.67 9.89
CA GLU A 54 -9.70 6.81 8.76
C GLU A 54 -10.59 5.58 8.59
N VAL A 55 -10.04 4.37 8.74
CA VAL A 55 -10.82 3.13 8.81
C VAL A 55 -11.84 3.18 9.95
N ALA A 56 -11.43 3.62 11.14
CA ALA A 56 -12.32 3.72 12.29
C ALA A 56 -13.44 4.75 12.04
N ASP A 57 -13.10 5.92 11.51
CA ASP A 57 -14.04 7.00 11.19
C ASP A 57 -15.04 6.58 10.10
N ALA A 58 -14.60 5.89 9.05
CA ALA A 58 -15.48 5.35 8.02
C ALA A 58 -16.51 4.35 8.61
N ILE A 59 -16.09 3.52 9.58
CA ILE A 59 -17.00 2.61 10.29
C ILE A 59 -17.98 3.39 11.18
N GLU A 60 -17.50 4.37 11.96
CA GLU A 60 -18.32 5.17 12.86
C GLU A 60 -19.40 5.97 12.11
N ARG A 61 -19.08 6.46 10.91
CA ARG A 61 -19.99 7.21 10.05
C ARG A 61 -20.86 6.32 9.15
N GLU A 62 -20.69 5.00 9.19
CA GLU A 62 -21.32 4.04 8.27
C GLU A 62 -21.04 4.37 6.77
N ALA A 63 -19.87 4.94 6.48
CA ALA A 63 -19.44 5.34 5.14
C ALA A 63 -18.85 4.15 4.37
N TRP A 64 -19.70 3.19 4.01
CA TRP A 64 -19.27 1.91 3.42
C TRP A 64 -18.61 2.03 2.04
N ASP A 65 -18.89 3.11 1.33
CA ASP A 65 -18.24 3.45 0.07
C ASP A 65 -16.79 3.90 0.25
N GLU A 66 -16.46 4.54 1.37
CA GLU A 66 -15.10 4.95 1.76
C GLU A 66 -14.32 3.78 2.37
N LEU A 67 -14.95 2.95 3.21
CA LEU A 67 -14.29 1.91 4.00
C LEU A 67 -13.36 0.98 3.18
N ARG A 68 -13.75 0.65 1.95
CA ARG A 68 -12.91 -0.20 1.08
C ARG A 68 -11.60 0.50 0.69
N GLY A 69 -11.62 1.81 0.47
CA GLY A 69 -10.45 2.63 0.17
C GLY A 69 -9.51 2.64 1.36
N GLU A 70 -10.02 3.04 2.53
CA GLU A 70 -9.21 3.17 3.75
C GLU A 70 -8.57 1.83 4.19
N LEU A 71 -9.29 0.71 4.03
CA LEU A 71 -8.71 -0.62 4.28
C LEU A 71 -7.59 -0.97 3.30
N GLY A 72 -7.67 -0.47 2.06
CA GLY A 72 -6.62 -0.61 1.05
C GLY A 72 -5.39 0.23 1.40
N ASP A 73 -5.60 1.46 1.83
CA ASP A 73 -4.51 2.38 2.20
C ASP A 73 -3.82 1.89 3.48
N LEU A 74 -4.57 1.44 4.49
CA LEU A 74 -4.00 0.78 5.67
C LEU A 74 -3.20 -0.49 5.31
N LEU A 75 -3.70 -1.31 4.39
CA LEU A 75 -2.98 -2.51 3.92
C LEU A 75 -1.67 -2.15 3.21
N LEU A 76 -1.64 -1.06 2.44
CA LEU A 76 -0.42 -0.54 1.81
C LEU A 76 0.65 -0.21 2.87
N GLN A 77 0.26 0.43 3.98
CA GLN A 77 1.19 0.72 5.08
C GLN A 77 1.74 -0.55 5.73
N VAL A 78 0.92 -1.59 5.93
CA VAL A 78 1.40 -2.90 6.43
C VAL A 78 2.42 -3.52 5.50
N VAL A 79 2.17 -3.48 4.19
CA VAL A 79 3.11 -3.99 3.17
C VAL A 79 4.40 -3.16 3.15
N PHE A 80 4.33 -1.85 3.36
CA PHE A 80 5.52 -0.99 3.43
C PHE A 80 6.50 -1.45 4.54
N HIS A 81 5.96 -1.86 5.69
CA HIS A 81 6.74 -2.30 6.86
C HIS A 81 7.28 -3.74 6.79
N SER A 82 6.98 -4.50 5.72
CA SER A 82 7.25 -5.95 5.61
C SER A 82 8.51 -6.35 4.84
#